data_AF-A0A1H9KL73-F1
#
_entry.id   AF-A0A1H9KL73-F1
#
_cell.length_a   1.000
_cell.length_b   1.000
_cell.length_c   1.000
_cell.angle_alpha   90.00
_cell.angle_beta   90.00
_cell.angle_gamma   90.00
#
_symmetry.space_group_name_H-M   'P 1'
#
loop_
_entity.id
_entity.type
_entity.pdbx_description
1 polymer ?
#
loop_
_entity_poly.entity_id
_entity_poly.type
_entity_poly.pdbx_seq_one_letter_code
_entity_poly.pdbx_strand_id
1 'polypeptide(L)'
;MCVTTDHEDLLHPHLSRETQELLDPHHHRASVHLGDQLVIDPDQVLANVAMAMERLDLDIDTPVTIEEDVATLDELVAVVDHLDKGPALVAHTLNTAARVMNARYPADLVHRPLPRDCDLRRLFHADIDERSQDVARMVFNRRLADEVDVQDAEIRNDLDGLTPHQRIEVFMAVFFLYGTKIGALQNRTGIR
;
A
#
# COMPACT_ATOMS: atom_id res chain seq x y z
N MET A 1 52.72 28.64 -24.28
CA MET A 1 51.83 28.97 -23.14
C MET A 1 50.53 28.26 -23.43
N CYS A 2 50.33 27.08 -22.83
CA CYS A 2 49.12 26.28 -23.05
C CYS A 2 48.08 26.81 -22.08
N VAL A 3 47.03 27.44 -22.59
CA VAL A 3 45.84 27.79 -21.80
C VAL A 3 44.89 26.61 -21.97
N THR A 4 45.01 25.63 -21.07
CA THR A 4 43.98 24.61 -20.89
C THR A 4 42.84 25.30 -20.14
N THR A 5 41.76 25.57 -20.85
CA THR A 5 40.49 25.99 -20.25
C THR A 5 39.92 24.76 -19.54
N ASP A 6 39.78 24.86 -18.23
CA ASP A 6 39.12 23.86 -17.40
C ASP A 6 37.68 23.69 -17.89
N HIS A 7 37.45 22.61 -18.62
CA HIS A 7 36.13 22.13 -19.05
C HIS A 7 35.54 21.14 -18.03
N GLU A 8 35.90 21.25 -16.74
CA GLU A 8 35.38 20.37 -15.69
C GLU A 8 34.19 20.95 -14.89
N ASP A 9 33.79 22.21 -15.13
CA ASP A 9 32.65 22.83 -14.43
C ASP A 9 31.28 22.61 -15.10
N LEU A 10 31.17 21.67 -16.04
CA LEU A 10 29.92 21.36 -16.76
C LEU A 10 29.25 20.05 -16.32
N LEU A 11 29.65 19.47 -15.19
CA LEU A 11 29.13 18.18 -14.75
C LEU A 11 28.21 18.29 -13.53
N HIS A 12 26.92 18.15 -13.85
CA HIS A 12 25.77 17.82 -13.01
C HIS A 12 25.24 18.95 -12.09
N PRO A 13 24.00 19.44 -12.29
CA PRO A 13 23.32 20.10 -11.19
C PRO A 13 23.29 19.09 -10.04
N HIS A 14 23.82 19.47 -8.88
CA HIS A 14 23.70 18.64 -7.68
C HIS A 14 22.22 18.32 -7.49
N LEU A 15 21.85 17.06 -7.74
CA LEU A 15 20.49 16.58 -7.50
C LEU A 15 20.12 16.95 -6.06
N SER A 16 18.89 17.40 -5.85
CA SER A 16 18.42 17.66 -4.49
C SER A 16 18.49 16.37 -3.69
N ARG A 17 18.59 16.49 -2.35
CA ARG A 17 18.59 15.32 -1.47
C ARG A 17 17.36 14.43 -1.71
N GLU A 18 16.20 15.03 -1.90
CA GLU A 18 14.97 14.29 -2.18
C GLU A 18 15.02 13.53 -3.52
N THR A 19 15.63 14.13 -4.55
CA THR A 19 15.84 13.42 -5.82
C THR A 19 16.86 12.29 -5.69
N GLN A 20 17.90 12.46 -4.86
CA GLN A 20 18.86 11.39 -4.57
C GLN A 20 18.19 10.24 -3.81
N GLU A 21 17.36 10.56 -2.80
CA GLU A 21 16.58 9.58 -2.03
C GLU A 21 15.58 8.85 -2.93
N LEU A 22 14.93 9.51 -3.88
CA LEU A 22 14.01 8.86 -4.83
C LEU A 22 14.73 7.87 -5.76
N LEU A 23 15.97 8.18 -6.15
CA LEU A 23 16.75 7.34 -7.06
C LEU A 23 17.54 6.23 -6.33
N ASP A 24 17.56 6.25 -5.00
CA ASP A 24 18.20 5.22 -4.19
C ASP A 24 17.26 4.01 -4.04
N PRO A 25 17.63 2.83 -4.59
CA PRO A 25 16.80 1.62 -4.53
C PRO A 25 16.62 1.07 -3.10
N HIS A 26 17.32 1.61 -2.11
CA HIS A 26 17.22 1.23 -0.71
C HIS A 26 16.49 2.26 0.16
N HIS A 27 15.98 3.35 -0.43
CA HIS A 27 15.26 4.38 0.28
C HIS A 27 13.74 4.25 0.05
N HIS A 28 12.94 4.56 1.07
CA HIS A 28 11.47 4.44 1.05
C HIS A 28 10.77 5.61 0.33
N ARG A 29 11.52 6.54 -0.28
CA ARG A 29 10.94 7.76 -0.84
C ARG A 29 10.27 7.41 -2.15
N ALA A 30 8.95 7.57 -2.21
CA ALA A 30 8.18 7.30 -3.43
C ALA A 30 7.98 8.55 -4.30
N SER A 31 8.21 9.76 -3.79
CA SER A 31 8.05 10.98 -4.58
C SER A 31 8.99 12.13 -4.24
N VAL A 32 9.08 13.07 -5.18
CA VAL A 32 9.77 14.36 -5.05
C VAL A 32 8.96 15.46 -5.74
N HIS A 33 8.94 16.65 -5.14
CA HIS A 33 8.38 17.84 -5.78
C HIS A 33 9.45 18.52 -6.64
N LEU A 34 9.22 18.60 -7.95
CA LEU A 34 10.03 19.37 -8.89
C LEU A 34 9.28 20.66 -9.28
N GLY A 35 9.41 21.68 -8.44
CA GLY A 35 8.58 22.89 -8.56
C GLY A 35 7.12 22.56 -8.24
N ASP A 36 6.21 22.83 -9.19
CA ASP A 36 4.78 22.54 -9.05
C ASP A 36 4.40 21.11 -9.49
N GLN A 37 5.37 20.28 -9.88
CA GLN A 37 5.13 18.92 -10.35
C GLN A 37 5.53 17.89 -9.29
N LEU A 38 4.63 16.96 -8.99
CA LEU A 38 4.93 15.76 -8.21
C LEU A 38 5.46 14.67 -9.16
N VAL A 39 6.72 14.25 -8.97
CA VAL A 39 7.27 13.06 -9.61
C VAL A 39 7.15 11.90 -8.64
N ILE A 40 6.52 10.82 -9.06
CA ILE A 40 6.23 9.64 -8.24
C ILE A 40 6.74 8.37 -8.90
N ASP A 41 7.33 7.50 -8.08
CA ASP A 41 7.60 6.10 -8.41
C ASP A 41 6.46 5.23 -7.83
N PRO A 42 5.52 4.75 -8.66
CA PRO A 42 4.41 3.92 -8.20
C PRO A 42 4.88 2.54 -7.70
N ASP A 43 6.00 2.01 -8.20
CA ASP A 43 6.51 0.72 -7.76
C ASP A 43 7.09 0.83 -6.35
N GLN A 44 7.71 1.96 -6.01
CA GLN A 44 8.14 2.26 -4.65
C GLN A 44 6.96 2.38 -3.67
N VAL A 45 5.82 2.94 -4.09
CA VAL A 45 4.59 2.92 -3.26
C VAL A 45 4.15 1.49 -2.95
N LEU A 46 4.15 0.60 -3.95
CA LEU A 46 3.83 -0.82 -3.73
C LEU A 46 4.84 -1.49 -2.79
N ALA A 47 6.13 -1.22 -2.96
CA ALA A 47 7.17 -1.74 -2.07
C ALA A 47 6.97 -1.25 -0.62
N ASN A 48 6.62 0.03 -0.43
CA ASN A 48 6.31 0.58 0.89
C ASN A 48 5.10 -0.10 1.53
N VAL A 49 4.04 -0.38 0.77
CA VAL A 49 2.89 -1.19 1.24
C VAL A 49 3.40 -2.53 1.80
N ALA A 50 4.21 -3.26 1.03
CA ALA A 50 4.72 -4.56 1.47
C ALA A 50 5.55 -4.46 2.75
N MET A 51 6.47 -3.51 2.83
CA MET A 51 7.30 -3.29 4.02
C MET A 51 6.46 -2.93 5.25
N ALA A 52 5.47 -2.04 5.10
CA ALA A 52 4.58 -1.65 6.18
C ALA A 52 3.75 -2.83 6.70
N MET A 53 3.25 -3.68 5.79
CA MET A 53 2.47 -4.86 6.16
C MET A 53 3.32 -5.93 6.85
N GLU A 54 4.55 -6.16 6.37
CA GLU A 54 5.50 -7.09 7.00
C GLU A 54 5.90 -6.59 8.39
N ARG A 55 6.13 -5.29 8.56
CA ARG A 55 6.38 -4.68 9.88
C ARG A 55 5.21 -4.87 10.84
N LEU A 56 3.98 -4.61 10.38
CA LEU A 56 2.77 -4.78 11.20
C LEU A 56 2.54 -6.23 11.64
N ASP A 57 2.92 -7.21 10.82
CA ASP A 57 2.88 -8.62 11.22
C ASP A 57 3.96 -8.95 12.26
N LEU A 58 5.19 -8.47 12.06
CA LEU A 58 6.31 -8.73 12.99
C LEU A 58 6.12 -8.07 14.34
N ASP A 59 5.54 -6.87 14.39
CA ASP A 59 5.26 -6.16 15.62
C ASP A 59 4.01 -5.28 15.46
N ILE A 60 2.88 -5.80 15.95
CA ILE A 60 1.60 -5.08 15.89
C ILE A 60 1.54 -3.88 16.84
N ASP A 61 2.42 -3.83 17.86
CA ASP A 61 2.48 -2.72 18.80
C ASP A 61 3.30 -1.55 18.24
N THR A 62 4.07 -1.78 17.16
CA THR A 62 4.72 -0.71 16.41
C THR A 62 3.68 0.10 15.64
N PRO A 63 3.58 1.43 15.86
CA PRO A 63 2.67 2.26 15.08
C PRO A 63 3.10 2.25 13.62
N VAL A 64 2.18 1.83 12.75
CA VAL A 64 2.29 1.93 11.30
C VAL A 64 1.17 2.83 10.81
N THR A 65 1.51 3.86 10.04
CA THR A 65 0.53 4.76 9.42
C THR A 65 0.69 4.73 7.90
N ILE A 66 -0.43 4.84 7.18
CA ILE A 66 -0.38 4.86 5.71
C ILE A 66 0.40 6.09 5.23
N GLU A 67 0.15 7.25 5.84
CA GLU A 67 0.76 8.52 5.44
C GLU A 67 2.29 8.54 5.60
N GLU A 68 2.83 7.95 6.67
CA GLU A 68 4.28 7.98 6.94
C GLU A 68 5.01 6.74 6.40
N ASP A 69 4.41 5.55 6.45
CA ASP A 69 5.09 4.30 6.10
C ASP A 69 4.77 3.80 4.68
N VAL A 70 3.72 4.32 4.04
CA VAL A 70 3.26 3.83 2.73
C VAL A 70 3.33 4.93 1.68
N ALA A 71 2.42 5.89 1.76
CA ALA A 71 2.26 6.99 0.82
C ALA A 71 1.36 8.07 1.41
N THR A 72 1.70 9.32 1.13
CA THR A 72 0.87 10.50 1.38
C THR A 72 -0.41 10.47 0.53
N LEU A 73 -1.41 11.27 0.91
CA LEU A 73 -2.64 11.38 0.14
C LEU A 73 -2.38 11.83 -1.31
N ASP A 74 -1.48 12.78 -1.52
CA ASP A 74 -1.14 13.28 -2.86
C ASP A 74 -0.49 12.19 -3.72
N GLU A 75 0.37 11.35 -3.12
CA GLU A 75 0.93 10.19 -3.79
C GLU A 75 -0.15 9.16 -4.15
N LEU A 76 -1.08 8.89 -3.24
CA LEU A 76 -2.20 7.98 -3.51
C LEU A 76 -3.12 8.51 -4.62
N VAL A 77 -3.41 9.81 -4.63
CA VAL A 77 -4.16 10.46 -5.71
C VAL A 77 -3.41 10.33 -7.03
N ALA A 78 -2.09 10.56 -7.05
CA ALA A 78 -1.30 10.40 -8.25
C ALA A 78 -1.31 8.94 -8.77
N VAL A 79 -1.16 7.95 -7.89
CA VAL A 79 -1.21 6.53 -8.25
C VAL A 79 -2.60 6.13 -8.77
N VAL A 80 -3.65 6.53 -8.07
CA VAL A 80 -5.01 6.05 -8.36
C VAL A 80 -5.67 6.80 -9.50
N ASP A 81 -5.58 8.12 -9.52
CA ASP A 81 -6.28 8.98 -10.48
C ASP A 81 -5.42 9.27 -11.72
N HIS A 82 -4.16 9.68 -11.54
CA HIS A 82 -3.33 10.10 -12.67
C HIS A 82 -2.66 8.94 -13.41
N LEU A 83 -2.33 7.85 -12.70
CA LEU A 83 -1.66 6.68 -13.28
C LEU A 83 -2.60 5.49 -13.55
N ASP A 84 -3.87 5.56 -13.13
CA ASP A 84 -4.86 4.47 -13.20
C ASP A 84 -4.35 3.14 -12.58
N LYS A 85 -3.59 3.25 -11.49
CA LYS A 85 -2.98 2.11 -10.78
C LYS A 85 -3.75 1.67 -9.53
N GLY A 86 -4.96 2.21 -9.30
CA GLY A 86 -5.81 1.80 -8.17
C GLY A 86 -6.05 0.29 -8.07
N PRO A 87 -6.41 -0.43 -9.16
CA PRO A 87 -6.55 -1.88 -9.12
C PRO A 87 -5.26 -2.62 -8.75
N ALA A 88 -4.11 -2.16 -9.27
CA ALA A 88 -2.81 -2.75 -8.98
C ALA A 88 -2.42 -2.55 -7.50
N LEU A 89 -2.68 -1.36 -6.96
CA LEU A 89 -2.44 -1.05 -5.55
C LEU A 89 -3.25 -1.97 -4.62
N VAL A 90 -4.55 -2.14 -4.90
CA VAL A 90 -5.41 -3.03 -4.10
C VAL A 90 -5.01 -4.50 -4.28
N ALA A 91 -4.76 -4.96 -5.51
CA ALA A 91 -4.33 -6.34 -5.79
C ALA A 91 -3.00 -6.66 -5.09
N HIS A 92 -2.03 -5.76 -5.15
CA HIS A 92 -0.75 -5.90 -4.47
C HIS A 92 -0.94 -6.03 -2.96
N THR A 93 -1.74 -5.14 -2.35
CA THR A 93 -2.03 -5.17 -0.91
C THR A 93 -2.69 -6.49 -0.50
N LEU A 94 -3.64 -6.98 -1.28
CA LEU A 94 -4.34 -8.26 -1.05
C LEU A 94 -3.41 -9.46 -1.14
N ASN A 95 -2.58 -9.51 -2.18
CA ASN A 95 -1.64 -10.62 -2.40
C ASN A 95 -0.53 -10.62 -1.34
N THR A 96 -0.03 -9.44 -0.96
CA THR A 96 0.90 -9.29 0.17
C THR A 96 0.26 -9.75 1.48
N ALA A 97 -0.99 -9.34 1.78
CA ALA A 97 -1.71 -9.79 2.97
C ALA A 97 -1.75 -11.32 3.05
N ALA A 98 -2.18 -11.97 1.97
CA ALA A 98 -2.28 -13.42 1.88
C ALA A 98 -0.90 -14.09 2.02
N ARG A 99 0.13 -13.57 1.36
CA ARG A 99 1.50 -14.08 1.43
C ARG A 99 2.04 -14.05 2.85
N VAL A 100 1.97 -12.89 3.52
CA VAL A 100 2.49 -12.70 4.88
C VAL A 100 1.73 -13.61 5.86
N MET A 101 0.40 -13.62 5.79
CA MET A 101 -0.40 -14.44 6.70
C MET A 101 -0.17 -15.95 6.52
N ASN A 102 -0.17 -16.44 5.28
CA ASN A 102 0.00 -17.89 5.01
C ASN A 102 1.41 -18.38 5.32
N ALA A 103 2.42 -17.50 5.32
CA ALA A 103 3.78 -17.87 5.69
C ALA A 103 3.91 -18.19 7.20
N ARG A 104 3.02 -17.66 8.04
CA ARG A 104 3.22 -17.62 9.50
C ARG A 104 2.09 -18.21 10.32
N TYR A 105 0.85 -18.15 9.85
CA TYR A 105 -0.33 -18.61 10.58
C TYR A 105 -0.95 -19.85 9.95
N PRO A 106 -1.68 -20.68 10.74
CA PRO A 106 -2.41 -21.82 10.21
C PRO A 106 -3.43 -21.40 9.13
N ALA A 107 -3.39 -22.09 7.99
CA ALA A 107 -4.25 -21.83 6.84
C ALA A 107 -5.75 -21.79 7.21
N ASP A 108 -6.20 -22.70 8.08
CA ASP A 108 -7.61 -22.76 8.52
C ASP A 108 -8.07 -21.51 9.27
N LEU A 109 -7.15 -20.74 9.87
CA LEU A 109 -7.44 -19.47 10.52
C LEU A 109 -7.35 -18.30 9.52
N VAL A 110 -6.38 -18.34 8.61
CA VAL A 110 -6.22 -17.34 7.55
C VAL A 110 -7.46 -17.33 6.65
N HIS A 111 -7.88 -18.49 6.15
CA HIS A 111 -9.02 -18.64 5.25
C HIS A 111 -10.39 -18.34 5.89
N ARG A 112 -10.48 -18.16 7.21
CA ARG A 112 -11.74 -17.73 7.84
C ARG A 112 -12.07 -16.31 7.42
N PRO A 113 -13.25 -16.05 6.84
CA PRO A 113 -13.61 -14.71 6.44
C PRO A 113 -13.74 -13.78 7.65
N LEU A 114 -13.40 -12.51 7.46
CA LEU A 114 -13.81 -11.46 8.39
C LEU A 114 -15.34 -11.40 8.44
N PRO A 115 -15.93 -11.27 9.64
CA PRO A 115 -17.38 -11.31 9.79
C PRO A 115 -18.01 -10.03 9.23
N ARG A 116 -19.31 -10.10 8.90
CA ARG A 116 -20.02 -8.98 8.25
C ARG A 116 -20.14 -7.74 9.15
N ASP A 117 -20.05 -7.92 10.45
CA ASP A 117 -20.04 -6.85 11.45
C ASP A 117 -18.63 -6.28 11.71
N CYS A 118 -17.59 -6.81 11.05
CA CYS A 118 -16.30 -6.15 10.95
C CYS A 118 -16.47 -4.88 10.10
N ASP A 119 -16.63 -3.76 10.80
CA ASP A 119 -16.90 -2.45 10.26
C ASP A 119 -15.85 -1.45 10.77
N LEU A 120 -14.95 -1.04 9.88
CA LEU A 120 -13.85 -0.13 10.21
C LEU A 120 -14.35 1.24 10.67
N ARG A 121 -15.52 1.67 10.19
CA ARG A 121 -16.15 2.93 10.63
C ARG A 121 -16.53 2.89 12.09
N ARG A 122 -16.86 1.70 12.60
CA ARG A 122 -17.22 1.48 14.01
C ARG A 122 -16.01 1.16 14.88
N LEU A 123 -15.05 0.41 14.34
CA LEU A 123 -13.87 -0.05 15.07
C LEU A 123 -12.83 1.07 15.23
N PHE A 124 -12.65 1.89 14.20
CA PHE A 124 -11.58 2.89 14.12
C PHE A 124 -12.08 4.31 13.85
N HIS A 125 -13.40 4.52 13.80
CA HIS A 125 -13.98 5.81 13.38
C HIS A 125 -13.46 6.30 12.02
N ALA A 126 -13.13 5.35 11.14
CA ALA A 126 -12.59 5.66 9.82
C ALA A 126 -13.63 6.38 8.96
N ASP A 127 -13.18 7.45 8.28
CA ASP A 127 -13.99 8.18 7.30
C ASP A 127 -13.96 7.45 5.95
N ILE A 128 -14.68 6.32 5.92
CA ILE A 128 -14.77 5.42 4.76
C ILE A 128 -16.26 5.24 4.45
N ASP A 129 -16.62 5.37 3.18
CA ASP A 129 -17.98 5.17 2.73
C ASP A 129 -18.38 3.68 2.82
N GLU A 130 -19.68 3.43 3.01
CA GLU A 130 -20.21 2.06 3.20
C GLU A 130 -19.90 1.13 2.01
N ARG A 131 -19.98 1.66 0.78
CA ARG A 131 -19.70 0.88 -0.43
C ARG A 131 -18.22 0.53 -0.51
N SER A 132 -17.32 1.47 -0.20
CA SER A 132 -15.87 1.22 -0.17
C SER A 132 -15.50 0.17 0.88
N GLN A 133 -16.07 0.25 2.09
CA GLN A 133 -15.91 -0.75 3.15
C GLN A 133 -16.41 -2.14 2.72
N ASP A 134 -17.59 -2.21 2.09
CA ASP A 134 -18.19 -3.46 1.64
C ASP A 134 -17.38 -4.13 0.52
N VAL A 135 -16.94 -3.33 -0.47
CA VAL A 135 -16.06 -3.81 -1.54
C VAL A 135 -14.74 -4.30 -0.98
N ALA A 136 -14.10 -3.53 -0.09
CA ALA A 136 -12.83 -3.92 0.55
C ALA A 136 -12.95 -5.26 1.29
N ARG A 137 -13.98 -5.42 2.14
CA ARG A 137 -14.22 -6.68 2.87
C ARG A 137 -14.52 -7.83 1.93
N MET A 138 -15.29 -7.61 0.86
CA MET A 138 -15.59 -8.61 -0.15
C MET A 138 -14.31 -9.10 -0.84
N VAL A 139 -13.49 -8.20 -1.40
CA VAL A 139 -12.27 -8.60 -2.12
C VAL A 139 -11.22 -9.18 -1.19
N PHE A 140 -11.12 -8.70 0.06
CA PHE A 140 -10.25 -9.26 1.10
C PHE A 140 -10.62 -10.70 1.43
N ASN A 141 -11.89 -10.95 1.76
CA ASN A 141 -12.36 -12.30 2.09
C ASN A 141 -12.25 -13.25 0.88
N ARG A 142 -12.51 -12.76 -0.34
CA ARG A 142 -12.32 -13.56 -1.56
C ARG A 142 -10.85 -13.94 -1.73
N ARG A 143 -9.92 -12.97 -1.65
CA ARG A 143 -8.48 -13.27 -1.75
C ARG A 143 -8.07 -14.29 -0.69
N LEU A 144 -8.53 -14.16 0.55
CA LEU A 144 -8.16 -15.11 1.60
C LEU A 144 -8.78 -16.48 1.43
N ALA A 145 -9.82 -16.66 0.63
CA ALA A 145 -10.40 -17.98 0.36
C ALA A 145 -9.66 -18.73 -0.77
N ASP A 146 -9.00 -17.99 -1.66
CA ASP A 146 -8.33 -18.55 -2.83
C ASP A 146 -6.82 -18.74 -2.63
N GLU A 147 -6.24 -19.79 -3.22
CA GLU A 147 -4.80 -20.02 -3.20
C GLU A 147 -4.05 -19.19 -4.25
N VAL A 148 -4.77 -18.70 -5.27
CA VAL A 148 -4.21 -17.97 -6.40
C VAL A 148 -4.18 -16.47 -6.12
N ASP A 149 -3.10 -15.81 -6.54
CA ASP A 149 -3.00 -14.36 -6.49
C ASP A 149 -4.05 -13.70 -7.37
N VAL A 150 -4.73 -12.71 -6.80
CA VAL A 150 -5.74 -11.92 -7.52
C VAL A 150 -5.03 -10.99 -8.50
N GLN A 151 -5.55 -10.93 -9.71
CA GLN A 151 -5.01 -10.11 -10.79
C GLN A 151 -5.63 -8.70 -10.80
N ASP A 152 -4.87 -7.70 -11.27
CA ASP A 152 -5.34 -6.32 -11.40
C ASP A 152 -6.65 -6.19 -12.19
N ALA A 153 -6.82 -7.02 -13.22
CA ALA A 153 -8.02 -7.03 -14.07
C ALA A 153 -9.26 -7.51 -13.33
N GLU A 154 -9.11 -8.43 -12.36
CA GLU A 154 -10.21 -8.90 -11.52
C GLU A 154 -10.63 -7.80 -10.55
N ILE A 155 -9.66 -7.19 -9.86
CA ILE A 155 -9.92 -6.05 -8.96
C ILE A 155 -10.54 -4.88 -9.71
N ARG A 156 -10.10 -4.62 -10.95
CA ARG A 156 -10.69 -3.55 -11.77
C ARG A 156 -12.20 -3.72 -11.94
N ASN A 157 -12.69 -4.96 -12.06
CA ASN A 157 -14.12 -5.23 -12.16
C ASN A 157 -14.85 -4.95 -10.83
N ASP A 158 -14.22 -5.26 -9.69
CA ASP A 158 -14.82 -4.97 -8.38
C ASP A 158 -14.84 -3.48 -8.04
N LEU A 159 -13.86 -2.72 -8.55
CA LEU A 159 -13.76 -1.27 -8.39
C LEU A 159 -14.57 -0.49 -9.43
N ASP A 160 -15.27 -1.17 -10.33
CA ASP A 160 -16.03 -0.52 -11.39
C ASP A 160 -17.15 0.38 -10.82
N GLY A 161 -17.28 1.56 -11.40
CA GLY A 161 -18.21 2.58 -10.94
C GLY A 161 -17.90 3.19 -9.55
N LEU A 162 -16.69 2.98 -9.01
CA LEU A 162 -16.15 3.76 -7.88
C LEU A 162 -15.35 4.97 -8.39
N THR A 163 -15.49 6.10 -7.71
CA THR A 163 -14.66 7.29 -7.95
C THR A 163 -13.21 7.05 -7.51
N PRO A 164 -12.23 7.86 -7.97
CA PRO A 164 -10.83 7.73 -7.52
C PRO A 164 -10.68 7.79 -5.99
N HIS A 165 -11.42 8.69 -5.33
CA HIS A 165 -11.45 8.79 -3.88
C HIS A 165 -11.90 7.47 -3.22
N GLN A 166 -12.99 6.88 -3.71
CA GLN A 166 -13.50 5.61 -3.21
C GLN A 166 -12.53 4.44 -3.45
N ARG A 167 -11.77 4.47 -4.55
CA ARG A 167 -10.72 3.47 -4.79
C ARG A 167 -9.56 3.60 -3.79
N ILE A 168 -9.19 4.82 -3.41
CA ILE A 168 -8.24 5.07 -2.31
C ILE A 168 -8.81 4.55 -0.99
N GLU A 169 -10.08 4.84 -0.69
CA GLU A 169 -10.75 4.30 0.50
C GLU A 169 -10.76 2.77 0.54
N VAL A 170 -11.03 2.10 -0.59
CA VAL A 170 -10.95 0.62 -0.66
C VAL A 170 -9.55 0.13 -0.34
N PHE A 171 -8.51 0.77 -0.88
CA PHE A 171 -7.12 0.44 -0.55
C PHE A 171 -6.84 0.60 0.96
N MET A 172 -7.19 1.74 1.54
CA MET A 172 -7.00 2.00 2.97
C MET A 172 -7.76 0.98 3.82
N ALA A 173 -9.02 0.68 3.45
CA ALA A 173 -9.83 -0.31 4.12
C ALA A 173 -9.20 -1.71 4.07
N VAL A 174 -8.69 -2.14 2.92
CA VAL A 174 -7.96 -3.43 2.79
C VAL A 174 -6.75 -3.48 3.73
N PHE A 175 -5.99 -2.39 3.83
CA PHE A 175 -4.83 -2.30 4.75
C PHE A 175 -5.26 -2.43 6.23
N PHE A 176 -6.32 -1.74 6.65
CA PHE A 176 -6.83 -1.83 8.02
C PHE A 176 -7.48 -3.19 8.33
N LEU A 177 -8.17 -3.80 7.37
CA LEU A 177 -8.70 -5.16 7.50
C LEU A 177 -7.58 -6.18 7.68
N TYR A 178 -6.46 -6.00 6.98
CA TYR A 178 -5.25 -6.79 7.22
C TYR A 178 -4.75 -6.66 8.65
N GLY A 179 -4.54 -5.44 9.17
CA GLY A 179 -4.11 -5.24 10.56
C GLY A 179 -5.06 -5.85 11.58
N THR A 180 -6.37 -5.69 11.36
CA THR A 180 -7.42 -6.31 12.19
C THR A 180 -7.33 -7.85 12.16
N LYS A 181 -7.10 -8.43 10.98
CA LYS A 181 -6.97 -9.87 10.78
C LYS A 181 -5.69 -10.40 11.46
N ILE A 182 -4.55 -9.73 11.31
CA ILE A 182 -3.30 -10.09 11.99
C ILE A 182 -3.47 -10.06 13.51
N GLY A 183 -4.03 -8.99 14.08
CA GLY A 183 -4.24 -8.92 15.53
C GLY A 183 -5.15 -10.04 16.04
N ALA A 184 -6.18 -10.42 15.28
CA ALA A 184 -7.01 -11.56 15.61
C ALA A 184 -6.25 -12.90 15.52
N LEU A 185 -5.38 -13.07 14.51
CA LEU A 185 -4.56 -14.26 14.33
C LEU A 185 -3.53 -14.41 15.46
N GLN A 186 -2.76 -13.35 15.78
CA GLN A 186 -1.79 -13.34 16.87
C GLN A 186 -2.43 -13.66 18.22
N ASN A 187 -3.60 -13.07 18.52
CA ASN A 187 -4.34 -13.37 19.74
C ASN A 187 -4.78 -14.85 19.76
N ARG A 188 -5.21 -15.39 18.62
CA ARG A 188 -5.70 -16.78 18.54
C ARG A 188 -4.60 -17.83 18.61
N THR A 189 -3.42 -17.56 18.06
CA THR A 189 -2.30 -18.51 17.96
C THR A 189 -1.22 -18.33 19.02
N GLY A 190 -1.12 -17.13 19.61
CA GLY A 190 -0.03 -16.75 20.53
C GLY A 190 1.31 -16.49 19.82
N ILE A 191 1.34 -16.47 18.49
CA ILE A 191 2.53 -16.14 17.71
C ILE A 191 2.75 -14.62 17.79
N ARG A 192 3.94 -14.21 18.23
CA ARG A 192 4.43 -12.83 18.27
C ARG A 192 5.61 -12.67 17.36
#